data_AF-A0A9E7K4Q1-F1
#
_entry.id   AF-A0A9E7K4Q1-F1
#
_cell.length_a   1.000
_cell.length_b   1.000
_cell.length_c   1.000
_cell.angle_alpha   90.00
_cell.angle_beta   90.00
_cell.angle_gamma   90.00
#
_symmetry.space_group_name_H-M   'P 1'
#
loop_
_entity.id
_entity.type
_entity.pdbx_description
1 polymer ?
#
loop_
_entity_poly.entity_id
_entity_poly.type
_entity_poly.pdbx_seq_one_letter_code
_entity_poly.pdbx_strand_id
1 'polypeptide(L)'
;AEADSFECFVQLLSGSVDHFCQQLDNSSVGIHSTLLHFSELLKANDGELWRHLDASKMNPQFYAFRWITLLLTQEFELSSIMRIWDYLLSNPSGVQEVLLRVCCAMLLCVRHELVCGDFISNLKLLQHYPEVDLEHVLDVASHLKTPVSSYQPYSII
;
A
#
# COMPACT_ATOMS: atom_id res chain seq x y z
N ALA A 1 -14.74 -14.82 21.95
CA ALA A 1 -14.67 -13.38 21.61
C ALA A 1 -13.24 -12.89 21.63
N GLU A 2 -12.58 -12.74 22.80
CA GLU A 2 -11.19 -12.26 22.85
C GLU A 2 -10.20 -13.17 22.10
N ALA A 3 -10.23 -14.48 22.36
CA ALA A 3 -9.34 -15.44 21.70
C ALA A 3 -9.53 -15.49 20.18
N ASP A 4 -10.77 -15.40 19.70
CA ASP A 4 -11.09 -15.40 18.26
C ASP A 4 -10.58 -14.11 17.59
N SER A 5 -10.77 -12.96 18.24
CA SER A 5 -10.25 -11.67 17.77
C SER A 5 -8.73 -11.66 17.75
N PHE A 6 -8.07 -12.24 18.76
CA PHE A 6 -6.63 -12.36 18.82
C PHE A 6 -6.09 -13.23 17.67
N GLU A 7 -6.71 -14.37 17.43
CA GLU A 7 -6.33 -15.28 16.34
C GLU A 7 -6.50 -14.61 14.97
N CYS A 8 -7.63 -13.93 14.73
CA CYS A 8 -7.86 -13.18 13.50
C CYS A 8 -6.80 -12.07 13.31
N PHE A 9 -6.46 -11.37 14.39
CA PHE A 9 -5.44 -10.31 14.35
C PHE A 9 -4.04 -10.87 14.06
N VAL A 10 -3.68 -12.01 14.66
CA VAL A 10 -2.41 -12.70 14.38
C VAL A 10 -2.34 -13.15 12.92
N GLN A 11 -3.40 -13.73 12.37
CA GLN A 11 -3.44 -14.15 10.97
C GLN A 11 -3.27 -12.96 10.03
N LEU A 12 -3.98 -11.86 10.30
CA LEU A 12 -3.91 -10.64 9.51
C LEU A 12 -2.52 -9.98 9.59
N LEU A 13 -1.90 -9.95 10.77
CA LEU A 13 -0.57 -9.37 10.96
C LEU A 13 0.57 -10.31 10.57
N SER A 14 0.35 -11.61 10.45
CA SER A 14 1.41 -12.61 10.19
C SER A 14 2.24 -12.26 8.95
N GLY A 15 1.64 -11.69 7.91
CA GLY A 15 2.32 -11.22 6.69
C GLY A 15 2.91 -9.82 6.78
N SER A 16 2.79 -9.12 7.91
CA SER A 16 3.30 -7.75 8.13
C SER A 16 4.27 -7.66 9.32
N VAL A 17 4.50 -8.76 10.05
CA VAL A 17 5.39 -8.79 11.23
C VAL A 17 6.80 -8.32 10.88
N ASP A 18 7.30 -8.68 9.70
CA ASP A 18 8.64 -8.32 9.25
C ASP A 18 8.84 -6.80 9.09
N HIS A 19 7.76 -6.03 8.89
CA HIS A 19 7.81 -4.56 8.84
C HIS A 19 8.15 -3.92 10.20
N PHE A 20 7.95 -4.62 11.30
CA PHE A 20 8.16 -4.10 12.66
C PHE A 20 9.48 -4.58 13.28
N CYS A 21 10.20 -5.47 12.60
CA CYS A 21 11.50 -5.94 13.06
C CYS A 21 12.59 -4.97 12.59
N GLN A 22 13.10 -4.12 13.49
CA GLN A 22 14.20 -3.18 13.20
C GLN A 22 15.44 -3.85 12.59
N GLN A 23 15.65 -5.14 12.86
CA GLN A 23 16.77 -5.91 12.30
C GLN A 23 16.60 -6.21 10.80
N LEU A 24 15.39 -6.07 10.26
CA LEU A 24 15.05 -6.35 8.87
C LEU A 24 14.86 -5.09 8.01
N ASP A 25 14.96 -3.88 8.58
CA ASP A 25 14.77 -2.62 7.83
C ASP A 25 15.71 -2.47 6.62
N ASN A 26 16.90 -3.07 6.69
CA ASN A 26 17.89 -3.13 5.59
C ASN A 26 17.91 -4.48 4.84
N SER A 27 16.95 -5.36 5.10
CA SER A 27 16.84 -6.69 4.48
C SER A 27 15.88 -6.70 3.30
N SER A 28 15.96 -7.74 2.47
CA SER A 28 15.05 -7.98 1.33
C SER A 28 13.59 -8.23 1.72
N VAL A 29 13.28 -8.30 3.03
CA VAL A 29 11.96 -8.65 3.57
C VAL A 29 11.38 -7.56 4.48
N GLY A 30 12.11 -6.46 4.71
CA GLY A 30 11.67 -5.35 5.57
C GLY A 30 10.78 -4.34 4.86
N ILE A 31 10.31 -3.36 5.63
CA ILE A 31 9.43 -2.28 5.14
C ILE A 31 10.04 -1.50 3.96
N HIS A 32 11.36 -1.38 3.88
CA HIS A 32 12.03 -0.74 2.73
C HIS A 32 11.83 -1.53 1.43
N SER A 33 11.88 -2.86 1.49
CA SER A 33 11.60 -3.75 0.35
C SER A 33 10.13 -3.61 -0.07
N THR A 34 9.21 -3.54 0.89
CA THR A 34 7.78 -3.31 0.62
C THR A 34 7.52 -1.94 -0.03
N LEU A 35 8.18 -0.88 0.43
CA LEU A 35 8.09 0.46 -0.18
C LEU A 35 8.70 0.49 -1.58
N LEU A 36 9.78 -0.26 -1.83
CA LEU A 36 10.35 -0.42 -3.16
C LEU A 36 9.37 -1.16 -4.09
N HIS A 37 8.75 -2.24 -3.61
CA HIS A 37 7.75 -2.98 -4.38
C HIS A 37 6.53 -2.11 -4.70
N PHE A 38 6.08 -1.30 -3.75
CA PHE A 38 5.05 -0.27 -3.98
C PHE A 38 5.44 0.72 -5.07
N SER A 39 6.67 1.22 -5.04
CA SER A 39 7.20 2.14 -6.06
C SER A 39 7.24 1.49 -7.46
N GLU A 40 7.68 0.23 -7.56
CA GLU A 40 7.70 -0.51 -8.83
C GLU A 40 6.28 -0.86 -9.33
N LEU A 41 5.34 -1.12 -8.43
CA LEU A 41 3.92 -1.29 -8.77
C LEU A 41 3.36 -0.01 -9.40
N LEU A 42 3.63 1.16 -8.81
CA LEU A 42 3.24 2.44 -9.38
C LEU A 42 3.87 2.64 -10.76
N LYS A 43 5.17 2.40 -10.88
CA LYS A 43 5.90 2.54 -12.16
C LYS A 43 5.34 1.66 -13.27
N ALA A 44 4.93 0.44 -12.96
CA ALA A 44 4.37 -0.51 -13.91
C ALA A 44 2.96 -0.12 -14.39
N ASN A 45 2.17 0.58 -13.57
CA ASN A 45 0.79 0.93 -13.87
C ASN A 45 0.63 2.40 -14.33
N ASP A 46 1.45 3.33 -13.83
CA ASP A 46 1.53 4.72 -14.27
C ASP A 46 2.97 5.26 -14.17
N GLY A 47 3.76 4.97 -15.21
CA GLY A 47 5.14 5.42 -15.30
C GLY A 47 5.31 6.94 -15.49
N GLU A 48 4.25 7.69 -15.81
CA GLU A 48 4.30 9.15 -15.87
C GLU A 48 4.21 9.74 -14.47
N LEU A 49 3.21 9.32 -13.68
CA LEU A 49 3.06 9.72 -12.29
C LEU A 49 4.30 9.33 -11.48
N TRP A 50 4.79 8.10 -11.64
CA TRP A 50 6.02 7.66 -10.97
C TRP A 50 7.22 8.58 -11.25
N ARG A 51 7.45 8.94 -12.52
CA ARG A 51 8.54 9.87 -12.90
C ARG A 51 8.36 11.26 -12.30
N HIS A 52 7.12 11.75 -12.24
CA HIS A 52 6.82 13.05 -11.63
C HIS A 52 7.15 13.05 -10.13
N LEU A 53 6.74 12.01 -9.41
CA LEU A 53 7.04 11.85 -7.98
C LEU A 53 8.55 11.69 -7.74
N ASP A 54 9.26 10.92 -8.57
CA ASP A 54 10.73 10.78 -8.47
C ASP A 54 11.48 12.10 -8.75
N ALA A 55 11.06 12.83 -9.79
CA ALA A 55 11.64 14.12 -10.15
C ALA A 55 11.43 15.18 -9.06
N SER A 56 10.26 15.16 -8.41
CA SER A 56 9.94 16.02 -7.27
C SER A 56 10.52 15.53 -5.93
N LYS A 57 11.30 14.44 -5.94
CA LYS A 57 11.91 13.82 -4.74
C LYS A 57 10.88 13.39 -3.69
N MET A 58 9.69 13.00 -4.14
CA MET A 58 8.61 12.50 -3.32
C MET A 58 8.85 11.03 -2.95
N ASN A 59 9.59 10.81 -1.87
CA ASN A 59 9.88 9.47 -1.38
C ASN A 59 8.61 8.82 -0.77
N PRO A 60 8.22 7.59 -1.18
CA PRO A 60 7.12 6.83 -0.58
C PRO A 60 7.18 6.71 0.95
N GLN A 61 8.38 6.71 1.54
CA GLN A 61 8.55 6.66 2.99
C GLN A 61 7.88 7.82 3.73
N PHE A 62 7.65 8.97 3.09
CA PHE A 62 7.01 10.13 3.73
C PHE A 62 5.50 10.02 3.90
N TYR A 63 4.85 9.10 3.17
CA TYR A 63 3.39 8.89 3.21
C TYR A 63 3.02 7.41 3.32
N ALA A 64 3.51 6.56 2.41
CA ALA A 64 3.12 5.16 2.28
C ALA A 64 3.63 4.27 3.43
N PHE A 65 4.70 4.66 4.13
CA PHE A 65 5.17 3.92 5.32
C PHE A 65 4.04 3.74 6.34
N ARG A 66 3.34 4.84 6.66
CA ARG A 66 2.22 4.85 7.61
C ARG A 66 1.01 4.10 7.06
N TRP A 67 0.68 4.31 5.79
CA TRP A 67 -0.40 3.60 5.10
C TRP A 67 -0.24 2.09 5.19
N ILE A 68 0.97 1.59 4.91
CA ILE A 68 1.26 0.15 4.85
C ILE A 68 1.35 -0.45 6.25
N THR A 69 2.14 0.16 7.14
CA THR A 69 2.35 -0.37 8.50
C THR A 69 1.08 -0.36 9.35
N LEU A 70 0.15 0.56 9.08
CA LEU A 70 -1.11 0.67 9.81
C LEU A 70 -2.30 0.13 9.03
N LEU A 71 -2.08 -0.57 7.91
CA LEU A 71 -3.15 -1.16 7.09
C LEU A 71 -4.28 -0.16 6.78
N LEU A 72 -3.87 1.07 6.47
CA LEU A 72 -4.71 2.22 6.14
C LEU A 72 -5.62 2.75 7.25
N THR A 73 -5.58 2.18 8.47
CA THR A 73 -6.49 2.52 9.58
C THR A 73 -6.49 3.98 10.02
N GLN A 74 -5.50 4.78 9.60
CA GLN A 74 -5.43 6.21 9.87
C GLN A 74 -5.84 7.10 8.67
N GLU A 75 -6.09 6.53 7.48
CA GLU A 75 -6.53 7.29 6.30
C GLU A 75 -8.04 7.32 6.14
N PHE A 76 -8.73 6.29 6.62
CA PHE A 76 -10.15 6.13 6.40
C PHE A 76 -10.90 5.88 7.71
N GLU A 77 -12.17 6.24 7.73
CA GLU A 77 -13.07 5.92 8.83
C GLU A 77 -13.28 4.39 8.95
N LEU A 78 -13.71 3.95 10.15
CA LEU A 78 -13.85 2.53 10.46
C LEU A 78 -14.72 1.77 9.46
N SER A 79 -15.83 2.35 8.99
CA SER A 79 -16.71 1.73 7.99
C SER A 79 -15.97 1.41 6.68
N SER A 80 -15.21 2.37 6.18
CA SER A 80 -14.37 2.23 4.99
C SER A 80 -13.23 1.23 5.21
N ILE A 81 -12.60 1.24 6.39
CA ILE A 81 -11.56 0.28 6.75
C ILE A 81 -12.09 -1.15 6.76
N MET A 82 -13.26 -1.39 7.36
CA MET A 82 -13.87 -2.72 7.35
C MET A 82 -14.09 -3.21 5.92
N ARG A 83 -14.57 -2.34 5.03
CA ARG A 83 -14.77 -2.67 3.61
C ARG A 83 -13.46 -2.93 2.85
N ILE A 84 -12.41 -2.18 3.15
CA ILE A 84 -11.05 -2.43 2.62
C ILE A 84 -10.55 -3.78 3.13
N TRP A 85 -10.71 -4.07 4.41
CA TRP A 85 -10.23 -5.32 5.01
C TRP A 85 -10.98 -6.54 4.47
N ASP A 86 -12.28 -6.44 4.19
CA ASP A 86 -13.03 -7.47 3.46
C ASP A 86 -12.39 -7.73 2.09
N TYR A 87 -11.96 -6.68 1.39
CA TYR A 87 -11.27 -6.81 0.10
C TYR A 87 -9.86 -7.42 0.24
N LEU A 88 -9.10 -7.02 1.27
CA LEU A 88 -7.75 -7.56 1.54
C LEU A 88 -7.79 -9.06 1.87
N LEU A 89 -8.74 -9.47 2.70
CA LEU A 89 -8.83 -10.83 3.23
C LEU A 89 -9.51 -11.81 2.26
N SER A 90 -10.36 -11.32 1.34
CA SER A 90 -11.05 -12.17 0.37
C SER A 90 -10.20 -12.57 -0.84
N ASN A 91 -9.07 -11.90 -1.07
CA ASN A 91 -8.29 -12.08 -2.28
C ASN A 91 -7.14 -13.11 -2.10
N PRO A 92 -7.04 -14.13 -2.96
CA PRO A 92 -6.04 -15.20 -2.83
C PRO A 92 -4.59 -14.76 -3.05
N SER A 93 -4.34 -13.56 -3.61
CA SER A 93 -3.00 -12.98 -3.77
C SER A 93 -2.31 -12.67 -2.42
N GLY A 94 -3.07 -12.62 -1.33
CA GLY A 94 -2.55 -12.32 0.01
C GLY A 94 -2.62 -10.83 0.36
N VAL A 95 -2.74 -10.57 1.67
CA VAL A 95 -3.05 -9.25 2.24
C VAL A 95 -2.07 -8.17 1.80
N GLN A 96 -0.77 -8.46 1.83
CA GLN A 96 0.26 -7.48 1.49
C GLN A 96 0.18 -7.06 0.03
N GLU A 97 0.05 -8.01 -0.91
CA GLU A 97 -0.02 -7.67 -2.34
C GLU A 97 -1.25 -6.79 -2.64
N VAL A 98 -2.40 -7.16 -2.06
CA VAL A 98 -3.67 -6.44 -2.27
C VAL A 98 -3.59 -5.05 -1.63
N LEU A 99 -2.98 -4.93 -0.44
CA LEU A 99 -2.77 -3.65 0.23
C LEU A 99 -1.95 -2.69 -0.64
N LEU A 100 -0.86 -3.17 -1.26
CA LEU A 100 -0.05 -2.33 -2.12
C LEU A 100 -0.80 -1.88 -3.37
N ARG A 101 -1.69 -2.73 -3.91
CA ARG A 101 -2.61 -2.33 -4.99
C ARG A 101 -3.58 -1.26 -4.54
N VAL A 102 -4.16 -1.36 -3.35
CA VAL A 102 -5.03 -0.31 -2.79
C VAL A 102 -4.25 1.00 -2.59
N CYS A 103 -3.06 0.96 -1.99
CA CYS A 103 -2.19 2.15 -1.85
C CYS A 103 -1.84 2.76 -3.21
N CYS A 104 -1.62 1.94 -4.24
CA CYS A 104 -1.29 2.42 -5.58
C CYS A 104 -2.51 3.05 -6.24
N ALA A 105 -3.69 2.43 -6.10
CA ALA A 105 -4.95 2.98 -6.57
C ALA A 105 -5.26 4.33 -5.91
N MET A 106 -4.96 4.49 -4.62
CA MET A 106 -5.07 5.78 -3.94
C MET A 106 -4.24 6.87 -4.63
N LEU A 107 -2.99 6.59 -5.05
CA LEU A 107 -2.20 7.57 -5.80
C LEU A 107 -2.83 7.90 -7.16
N LEU A 108 -3.38 6.91 -7.86
CA LEU A 108 -4.01 7.10 -9.17
C LEU A 108 -5.29 7.93 -9.08
N CYS A 109 -6.07 7.76 -8.00
CA CYS A 109 -7.31 8.52 -7.80
C CYS A 109 -7.06 10.03 -7.60
N VAL A 110 -5.90 10.40 -7.05
CA VAL A 110 -5.48 11.82 -6.88
C VAL A 110 -4.38 12.22 -7.85
N ARG A 111 -4.23 11.49 -8.96
CA ARG A 111 -3.15 11.68 -9.94
C ARG A 111 -3.10 13.11 -10.46
N HIS A 112 -4.26 13.69 -10.75
CA HIS A 112 -4.34 15.02 -11.36
C HIS A 112 -3.75 16.08 -10.42
N GLU A 113 -4.13 16.04 -9.14
CA GLU A 113 -3.61 16.89 -8.08
C GLU A 113 -2.11 16.70 -7.90
N LEU A 114 -1.65 15.44 -7.88
CA LEU A 114 -0.22 15.11 -7.74
C LEU A 114 0.63 15.68 -8.88
N VAL A 115 0.18 15.58 -10.13
CA VAL A 115 0.94 16.07 -11.28
C VAL A 115 0.97 17.61 -11.34
N CYS A 116 -0.10 18.27 -10.88
CA CYS A 116 -0.20 19.73 -10.86
C CYS A 116 0.45 20.37 -9.63
N GLY A 117 0.61 19.61 -8.53
CA GLY A 117 1.14 20.11 -7.28
C GLY A 117 2.66 20.18 -7.21
N ASP A 118 3.14 20.89 -6.20
CA ASP A 118 4.54 20.91 -5.79
C ASP A 118 4.80 19.91 -4.64
N PHE A 119 6.06 19.79 -4.21
CA PHE A 119 6.42 18.87 -3.13
C PHE A 119 5.58 19.05 -1.86
N ILE A 120 5.35 20.30 -1.44
CA ILE A 120 4.66 20.60 -0.17
C ILE A 120 3.17 20.27 -0.27
N SER A 121 2.51 20.71 -1.34
CA SER A 121 1.09 20.44 -1.58
C SER A 121 0.83 18.94 -1.74
N ASN A 122 1.64 18.24 -2.52
CA ASN A 122 1.53 16.79 -2.70
C ASN A 122 1.79 16.02 -1.40
N LEU A 123 2.82 16.40 -0.63
CA LEU A 123 3.09 15.75 0.67
C LEU A 123 1.92 15.95 1.63
N LYS A 124 1.37 17.17 1.69
CA LYS A 124 0.20 17.47 2.53
C LYS A 124 -1.02 16.66 2.11
N LEU A 125 -1.28 16.57 0.80
CA LEU A 125 -2.37 15.78 0.22
C LEU A 125 -2.22 14.29 0.57
N LEU A 126 -1.03 13.74 0.47
CA LEU A 126 -0.78 12.32 0.76
C LEU A 126 -0.75 12.01 2.27
N GLN A 127 -0.41 12.98 3.12
CA GLN A 127 -0.48 12.81 4.58
C GLN A 127 -1.89 13.04 5.14
N HIS A 128 -2.74 13.76 4.42
CA HIS A 128 -4.13 14.03 4.76
C HIS A 128 -4.99 13.68 3.54
N TYR A 129 -5.11 12.38 3.29
CA TYR A 129 -5.75 11.87 2.09
C TYR A 129 -7.20 12.39 2.00
N PRO A 130 -7.65 12.89 0.84
CA PRO A 130 -8.98 13.47 0.71
C PRO A 130 -10.07 12.40 0.81
N GLU A 131 -11.30 12.82 1.08
CA GLU A 131 -12.46 11.94 0.91
C GLU A 131 -12.59 11.53 -0.56
N VAL A 132 -12.58 10.23 -0.81
CA VAL A 132 -12.73 9.63 -2.14
C VAL A 132 -13.82 8.58 -2.11
N ASP A 133 -14.39 8.28 -3.26
CA ASP A 133 -15.27 7.12 -3.41
C ASP A 133 -14.46 5.83 -3.23
N LEU A 134 -14.68 5.16 -2.10
CA LEU A 134 -13.97 3.93 -1.78
C LEU A 134 -14.17 2.83 -2.82
N GLU A 135 -15.39 2.69 -3.37
CA GLU A 135 -15.64 1.65 -4.37
C GLU A 135 -14.89 1.96 -5.66
N HIS A 136 -14.70 3.23 -6.00
CA HIS A 136 -13.83 3.62 -7.11
C HIS A 136 -12.35 3.26 -6.85
N VAL A 137 -11.83 3.50 -5.64
CA VAL A 137 -10.47 3.10 -5.27
C VAL A 137 -10.28 1.58 -5.40
N LEU A 138 -11.24 0.80 -4.90
CA LEU A 138 -11.19 -0.66 -4.96
C LEU A 138 -11.32 -1.19 -6.40
N ASP A 139 -12.16 -0.56 -7.23
CA ASP A 139 -12.28 -0.86 -8.65
C ASP A 139 -10.94 -0.64 -9.37
N VAL A 140 -10.34 0.55 -9.19
CA VAL A 140 -9.00 0.85 -9.73
C VAL A 140 -7.97 -0.17 -9.25
N ALA A 141 -7.96 -0.52 -7.95
CA ALA A 141 -7.03 -1.49 -7.38
C ALA A 141 -7.18 -2.89 -8.00
N SER A 142 -8.40 -3.29 -8.38
CA SER A 142 -8.66 -4.59 -9.00
C SER A 142 -8.07 -4.72 -10.40
N HIS A 143 -7.92 -3.58 -11.10
CA HIS A 143 -7.37 -3.51 -12.45
C HIS A 143 -5.84 -3.37 -12.50
N LEU A 144 -5.18 -3.15 -11.36
CA LEU A 144 -3.72 -3.02 -11.30
C LEU A 144 -3.03 -4.36 -11.52
N LYS A 145 -1.97 -4.32 -12.33
CA LYS A 145 -1.13 -5.49 -12.63
C LYS A 145 0.07 -5.50 -11.69
N THR A 146 0.29 -6.62 -11.02
CA THR A 146 1.51 -6.84 -10.23
C THR A 146 2.70 -7.03 -11.18
N PRO A 147 3.84 -6.35 -10.95
CA PRO A 147 5.04 -6.57 -11.75
C PRO A 147 5.49 -8.03 -11.65
N VAL A 148 5.90 -8.63 -12.76
CA VAL A 148 6.30 -10.06 -12.85
C VAL A 148 7.58 -10.39 -12.05
N SER A 149 8.23 -9.40 -11.40
CA SER A 149 9.57 -9.53 -10.82
C SER A 149 9.65 -10.03 -9.37
N SER A 150 8.55 -10.41 -8.71
CA SER A 150 8.58 -10.77 -7.27
C SER A 150 7.96 -12.13 -6.92
N TYR A 151 7.99 -13.10 -7.82
CA TYR A 151 7.77 -14.52 -7.47
C TYR A 151 9.10 -15.28 -7.40
N GLN A 152 9.66 -15.43 -6.21
CA GLN A 152 10.30 -16.68 -5.83
C GLN A 152 9.42 -17.32 -4.76
N PRO A 153 8.45 -18.18 -5.15
CA PRO A 153 7.84 -19.06 -4.16
C PRO A 153 8.96 -19.96 -3.64
N TYR A 154 9.14 -19.97 -2.32
CA TYR A 154 10.04 -20.86 -1.58
C TYR A 154 10.17 -22.23 -2.26
N SER A 155 11.34 -22.50 -2.85
CA SER A 155 11.76 -23.85 -3.18
C SER A 155 11.99 -24.57 -1.85
N ILE A 156 10.98 -25.28 -1.36
CA ILE A 156 11.16 -26.30 -0.33
C ILE A 156 11.90 -27.46 -1.01
N ILE A 157 13.19 -27.61 -0.68
CA ILE A 157 13.87 -28.91 -0.63
C ILE A 157 14.60 -28.95 0.71
#